data_AF-A0A3E3IG23-F1
#
_entry.id   AF-A0A3E3IG23-F1
#
_cell.length_a   1.000
_cell.length_b   1.000
_cell.length_c   1.000
_cell.angle_alpha   90.00
_cell.angle_beta   90.00
_cell.angle_gamma   90.00
#
_symmetry.space_group_name_H-M   'P 1'
#
loop_
_entity.id
_entity.type
_entity.pdbx_description
1 polymer ?
#
loop_
_entity_poly.entity_id
_entity_poly.type
_entity_poly.pdbx_seq_one_letter_code
_entity_poly.pdbx_strand_id
1 'polypeptide(L)' 'MYRSKIDKIYSFGFAFADVDLPYIEKICSLIDTRDITWHLNDYDCIQKRKEYQKKLKKCGFQGEFSTFTTK' A
#
# COMPACT_ATOMS: atom_id res chain seq x y z
N MET A 1 -15.31 18.91 -13.00
CA MET A 1 -15.29 18.08 -11.77
C MET A 1 -13.83 17.81 -11.40
N TYR A 2 -13.33 18.39 -10.31
CA TYR A 2 -12.01 18.03 -9.78
C TYR A 2 -12.11 16.64 -9.14
N ARG A 3 -11.64 15.59 -9.83
CA ARG A 3 -11.36 14.31 -9.18
C ARG A 3 -10.05 14.51 -8.41
N SER A 4 -10.09 14.35 -7.09
CA SER A 4 -8.85 14.30 -6.29
C SER A 4 -7.98 13.16 -6.83
N LYS A 5 -6.87 13.51 -7.46
CA LYS A 5 -5.89 12.53 -7.95
C LYS A 5 -5.13 12.04 -6.72
N ILE A 6 -5.31 10.77 -6.39
CA ILE A 6 -4.53 10.11 -5.35
C ILE A 6 -3.19 9.75 -5.99
N ASP A 7 -2.10 10.23 -5.42
CA ASP A 7 -0.72 9.93 -5.84
C ASP A 7 0.02 9.07 -4.81
N LYS A 8 -0.37 9.12 -3.53
CA LYS A 8 0.33 8.43 -2.44
C LYS A 8 -0.61 7.79 -1.44
N ILE A 9 -0.25 6.60 -0.98
CA ILE A 9 -0.91 5.88 0.11
C ILE A 9 0.13 5.63 1.21
N TYR A 10 -0.23 5.89 2.46
CA TYR A 10 0.63 5.65 3.63
C TYR A 10 -0.01 4.61 4.54
N SER A 11 0.73 3.55 4.86
CA SER A 11 0.31 2.55 5.84
C SER A 11 1.04 2.77 7.16
N PHE A 12 0.36 3.35 8.14
CA PHE A 12 0.89 3.62 9.48
C PHE A 12 0.26 2.67 10.51
N GLY A 13 1.08 1.90 11.23
CA GLY A 13 0.58 0.92 12.21
C GLY A 13 -0.20 -0.25 11.60
N PHE A 14 -0.03 -0.52 10.30
CA PHE A 14 -0.80 -1.51 9.57
C PHE A 14 -0.02 -2.83 9.43
N ALA A 15 -0.59 -3.94 9.90
CA ALA A 15 0.13 -5.21 10.00
C ALA A 15 0.11 -6.06 8.72
N PHE A 16 -0.78 -5.76 7.77
CA PHE A 16 -1.01 -6.57 6.55
C PHE A 16 -1.27 -8.04 6.88
N ALA A 17 -2.04 -8.29 7.95
CA ALA A 17 -2.52 -9.61 8.29
C ALA A 17 -3.53 -10.10 7.25
N ASP A 18 -3.80 -11.40 7.22
CA ASP A 18 -4.70 -11.95 6.20
C ASP A 18 -6.14 -11.45 6.34
N VAL A 19 -6.53 -11.07 7.57
CA VAL A 19 -7.80 -10.39 7.86
C VAL A 19 -7.90 -8.98 7.26
N ASP A 20 -6.76 -8.37 6.91
CA ASP A 20 -6.69 -7.02 6.36
C ASP A 20 -6.85 -6.99 4.82
N LEU A 21 -6.59 -8.12 4.16
CA LEU A 21 -6.52 -8.21 2.69
C LEU A 21 -7.81 -7.78 1.98
N PRO A 22 -9.03 -8.12 2.46
CA PRO A 22 -10.26 -7.68 1.81
C PRO A 22 -10.39 -6.15 1.73
N TYR A 23 -9.86 -5.41 2.71
CA TYR A 23 -9.86 -3.94 2.69
C TYR A 23 -8.90 -3.39 1.63
N ILE A 24 -7.72 -4.01 1.49
CA ILE A 24 -6.72 -3.64 0.49
C ILE A 24 -7.26 -3.92 -0.92
N GLU A 25 -7.87 -5.08 -1.15
CA GLU A 25 -8.52 -5.42 -2.41
C GLU A 25 -9.61 -4.41 -2.77
N LYS A 26 -10.42 -4.01 -1.78
CA LYS A 26 -11.44 -3.00 -1.99
C LYS A 26 -10.83 -1.67 -2.42
N ILE A 27 -9.77 -1.20 -1.75
CA ILE A 27 -9.03 0.02 -2.14
C ILE A 27 -8.54 -0.10 -3.59
N CYS A 28 -7.83 -1.18 -3.92
CA CYS A 28 -7.27 -1.40 -5.25
C CYS A 28 -8.36 -1.49 -6.35
N SER A 29 -9.57 -1.94 -6.01
CA SER A 29 -10.71 -1.98 -6.94
C SER A 29 -11.39 -0.63 -7.17
N LEU A 30 -11.25 0.32 -6.24
CA LEU A 30 -11.94 1.61 -6.26
C LEU A 30 -11.14 2.70 -6.97
N ILE A 31 -9.82 2.53 -7.10
CA ILE A 31 -8.91 3.56 -7.62
C ILE A 31 -7.94 2.97 -8.65
N ASP A 32 -7.50 3.79 -9.59
CA ASP A 32 -6.41 3.42 -10.50
C ASP A 32 -5.07 3.50 -9.77
N THR A 33 -4.43 2.35 -9.57
CA THR A 33 -3.21 2.25 -8.74
C THR A 33 -1.92 2.43 -9.52
N ARG A 34 -1.96 2.52 -10.85
CA ARG A 34 -0.77 2.51 -11.71
C ARG A 34 0.17 3.70 -11.47
N ASP A 35 -0.39 4.87 -11.15
CA ASP A 35 0.35 6.09 -10.88
C ASP A 35 0.47 6.41 -9.37
N ILE A 36 0.26 5.40 -8.50
CA ILE A 36 0.27 5.57 -7.04
C ILE A 36 1.57 5.01 -6.45
N THR A 37 2.11 5.69 -5.44
CA THR A 37 3.19 5.14 -4.58
C THR A 37 2.63 4.73 -3.22
N TRP A 38 2.79 3.45 -2.86
CA TRP A 38 2.43 2.95 -1.53
C TRP A 38 3.66 2.97 -0.61
N HIS A 39 3.58 3.81 0.43
CA HIS A 39 4.64 4.01 1.41
C HIS A 39 4.46 3.07 2.61
N LEU A 40 5.43 2.18 2.80
CA LEU A 40 5.53 1.28 3.95
C LEU A 40 6.39 1.91 5.05
N ASN A 41 6.08 1.63 6.31
CA ASN A 41 6.90 2.13 7.42
C ASN A 41 8.32 1.51 7.37
N ASP A 42 9.35 2.33 7.54
CA ASP A 42 10.74 1.87 7.53
C ASP A 42 11.21 1.18 8.82
N TYR A 43 10.40 1.25 9.88
CA TYR A 43 10.58 0.52 11.15
C TYR A 43 10.60 -1.00 10.96
N ASP A 44 9.74 -1.54 10.08
CA ASP A 44 9.75 -2.96 9.76
C ASP A 44 10.96 -3.32 8.89
N CYS A 45 11.56 -4.48 9.15
CA CYS A 45 12.72 -4.95 8.41
C CYS A 45 12.41 -5.17 6.92
N ILE A 46 13.46 -5.12 6.08
CA ILE A 46 13.35 -5.27 4.62
C ILE A 46 12.58 -6.54 4.21
N GLN A 47 12.75 -7.65 4.95
CA GLN A 47 12.08 -8.91 4.65
C GLN A 47 10.56 -8.80 4.83
N LYS A 48 10.09 -8.26 5.96
CA LYS A 48 8.66 -8.00 6.19
C LYS A 48 8.08 -7.06 5.15
N ARG A 49 8.79 -5.98 4.81
CA ARG A 49 8.34 -5.05 3.76
C ARG A 49 8.16 -5.74 2.41
N LYS A 50 9.06 -6.67 2.04
CA LYS A 50 8.90 -7.49 0.82
C LYS A 50 7.66 -8.39 0.88
N GLU A 51 7.32 -8.94 2.05
CA GLU A 51 6.09 -9.72 2.23
C GLU A 51 4.84 -8.84 2.08
N TYR A 52 4.85 -7.64 2.65
CA TYR A 52 3.76 -6.67 2.49
C TYR A 52 3.56 -6.27 1.03
N GLN A 53 4.64 -6.00 0.30
CA GLN A 53 4.59 -5.71 -1.14
C GLN A 53 3.99 -6.89 -1.94
N LYS A 54 4.33 -8.14 -1.62
CA LYS A 54 3.74 -9.31 -2.27
C LYS A 54 2.24 -9.41 -2.02
N LYS A 55 1.80 -9.17 -0.77
CA LYS A 55 0.38 -9.14 -0.41
C LYS A 55 -0.36 -8.04 -1.18
N LEU A 56 0.19 -6.83 -1.21
CA LEU A 56 -0.37 -5.69 -1.96
C LEU A 56 -0.52 -5.99 -3.46
N LYS A 57 0.51 -6.55 -4.09
CA LYS A 57 0.45 -6.98 -5.49
C LYS A 57 -0.62 -8.06 -5.72
N LYS A 58 -0.74 -9.03 -4.80
CA LYS A 58 -1.78 -10.08 -4.86
C LYS A 58 -3.20 -9.48 -4.78
N CYS A 59 -3.37 -8.41 -4.00
CA CYS A 59 -4.64 -7.68 -3.88
C CYS A 59 -4.93 -6.74 -5.07
N GLY A 60 -4.09 -6.71 -6.11
CA GLY A 60 -4.31 -5.92 -7.33
C GLY A 60 -3.63 -4.55 -7.37
N PHE A 61 -2.72 -4.25 -6.43
CA PHE A 61 -1.93 -3.02 -6.51
C PHE A 61 -0.89 -3.10 -7.63
N GLN A 62 -0.88 -2.10 -8.52
CA GLN A 62 -0.01 -2.05 -9.71
C GLN A 62 1.00 -0.91 -9.70
N GLY A 63 1.00 -0.08 -8.64
CA GLY A 63 1.88 1.07 -8.53
C GLY A 63 3.24 0.76 -7.94
N GLU A 64 3.92 1.82 -7.51
CA GLU A 64 5.27 1.78 -6.96
C GLU A 64 5.27 1.67 -5.43
N PHE A 65 6.40 1.22 -4.87
CA PHE A 65 6.60 1.14 -3.43
C PHE A 65 7.72 2.06 -2.96
N SER A 66 7.50 2.68 -1.82
CA SER A 66 8.53 3.47 -1.14
C SER A 66 8.42 3.25 0.38
N THR A 67 9.29 3.87 1.14
CA THR A 67 9.27 3.82 2.60
C THR A 67 9.15 5.21 3.19
N PHE A 68 8.65 5.29 4.42
CA PHE A 68 8.62 6.53 5.19
C PHE A 68 8.97 6.27 6.65
N THR A 69 9.54 7.28 7.29
CA THR A 69 9.87 7.28 8.71
C THR A 69 8.90 8.21 9.44
N THR A 70 8.35 7.77 10.56
CA THR A 70 7.66 8.65 11.49
C THR A 70 8.63 9.12 12.56
N LYS A 71 8.91 10.43 12.56
CA LYS A 71 9.67 11.09 13.64
C LYS A 71 8.81 11.24 14.88
#